data_AF-A0A1J5SA74-F1
#
_entry.id   AF-A0A1J5SA74-F1
#
_cell.length_a   1.000
_cell.length_b   1.000
_cell.length_c   1.000
_cell.angle_alpha   90.00
_cell.angle_beta   90.00
_cell.angle_gamma   90.00
#
_symmetry.space_group_name_H-M   'P 1'
#
loop_
_entity.id
_entity.type
_entity.pdbx_description
1 polymer ?
#
loop_
_entity_poly.entity_id
_entity_poly.type
_entity_poly.pdbx_seq_one_letter_code
_entity_poly.pdbx_strand_id
1 'polypeptide(L)'
;MDKMPTVIMIAAVGQAANGKKIIGDDAKLPWHLPRDLRFFRRLTLGHTVVMGRKTFESFGKRPLPKRNNIVISRNKEYVAEGCKVFHSIQDAINNVSGEERIFIIGGGEIYTQSMKFADQIILTEIIDQNKNDNLFPLFYGNVFFPEIGEDWKIVKPGKQLFLASNKFPITQKKQKVAERALYFRVVWYKRKK
;
A
#
# COMPACT_ATOMS: atom_id res chain seq x y z
N MET A 1 -20.00 0.13 24.93
CA MET A 1 -18.66 -0.36 24.56
C MET A 1 -18.41 0.06 23.14
N ASP A 2 -17.46 0.98 22.93
CA ASP A 2 -17.10 1.39 21.57
C ASP A 2 -16.55 0.19 20.81
N LYS A 3 -17.15 -0.09 19.66
CA LYS A 3 -16.73 -1.19 18.79
C LYS A 3 -15.36 -0.85 18.21
N MET A 4 -14.39 -1.76 18.34
CA MET A 4 -13.08 -1.56 17.71
C MET A 4 -13.23 -1.44 16.18
N PRO A 5 -12.48 -0.53 15.55
CA PRO A 5 -12.53 -0.32 14.11
C PRO A 5 -11.98 -1.55 13.37
N THR A 6 -12.49 -1.80 12.16
CA THR A 6 -11.87 -2.79 11.26
C THR A 6 -10.57 -2.23 10.70
N VAL A 7 -9.46 -2.94 10.89
CA VAL A 7 -8.13 -2.53 10.42
C VAL A 7 -7.87 -3.13 9.04
N ILE A 8 -7.63 -2.27 8.06
CA ILE A 8 -7.48 -2.65 6.65
C ILE A 8 -6.11 -2.21 6.16
N MET A 9 -5.27 -3.14 5.70
CA MET A 9 -4.06 -2.78 4.95
C MET A 9 -4.41 -2.61 3.47
N ILE A 10 -3.97 -1.50 2.87
CA ILE A 10 -4.15 -1.26 1.43
C ILE A 10 -2.80 -0.92 0.79
N ALA A 11 -2.46 -1.61 -0.30
CA ALA A 11 -1.18 -1.44 -0.99
C ALA A 11 -1.30 -1.77 -2.49
N ALA A 12 -0.45 -1.15 -3.30
CA ALA A 12 -0.16 -1.62 -4.65
C ALA A 12 1.17 -2.39 -4.64
N VAL A 13 1.21 -3.55 -5.29
CA VAL A 13 2.36 -4.45 -5.29
C VAL A 13 2.70 -4.90 -6.70
N GLY A 14 3.99 -5.02 -6.98
CA GLY A 14 4.52 -5.76 -8.12
C GLY A 14 5.22 -7.04 -7.68
N GLN A 15 5.61 -7.89 -8.63
CA GLN A 15 6.47 -9.04 -8.34
C GLN A 15 7.94 -8.70 -8.61
N ALA A 16 8.82 -8.96 -7.64
CA ALA A 16 10.28 -8.78 -7.77
C ALA A 16 11.00 -10.11 -8.00
N ALA A 17 12.22 -10.09 -8.55
CA ALA A 17 12.98 -11.27 -8.98
C ALA A 17 13.12 -12.39 -7.95
N ASN A 18 13.07 -12.06 -6.66
CA ASN A 18 13.11 -13.00 -5.54
C ASN A 18 11.74 -13.59 -5.17
N GLY A 19 10.71 -13.40 -6.01
CA GLY A 19 9.33 -13.84 -5.77
C GLY A 19 8.53 -12.97 -4.80
N LYS A 20 9.16 -11.97 -4.15
CA LYS A 20 8.50 -11.13 -3.14
C LYS A 20 7.61 -10.05 -3.77
N LYS A 21 6.61 -9.62 -3.00
CA LYS A 21 5.74 -8.48 -3.35
C LYS A 21 6.46 -7.17 -3.05
N ILE A 22 6.95 -6.49 -4.09
CA ILE A 22 7.61 -5.19 -3.97
C ILE A 22 6.58 -4.07 -3.92
N ILE A 23 6.82 -3.05 -3.09
CA ILE A 23 5.97 -1.85 -2.94
C ILE A 23 6.73 -0.55 -3.20
N GLY A 24 8.04 -0.60 -3.43
CA GLY A 24 8.82 0.61 -3.64
C GLY A 24 10.32 0.38 -3.67
N ASP A 25 11.00 1.42 -4.13
CA ASP A 25 12.45 1.57 -4.08
C ASP A 25 12.77 2.98 -3.57
N ASP A 26 13.58 3.09 -2.52
CA ASP A 26 13.96 4.38 -1.89
C ASP A 26 12.79 5.37 -1.69
N ALA A 27 11.71 4.86 -1.11
CA ALA A 27 10.47 5.59 -0.82
C ALA A 27 9.66 6.08 -2.03
N LYS A 28 10.01 5.65 -3.25
CA LYS A 28 9.24 5.92 -4.48
C LYS A 28 8.54 4.67 -4.98
N LEU A 29 7.35 4.86 -5.54
CA LEU A 29 6.67 3.81 -6.30
C LEU A 29 7.31 3.70 -7.69
N PRO A 30 7.68 2.50 -8.16
CA PRO A 30 8.28 2.34 -9.50
C PRO A 30 7.24 2.42 -10.62
N TRP A 31 5.99 2.76 -10.29
CA TRP A 31 4.87 2.89 -11.21
C TRP A 31 4.04 4.15 -10.91
N HIS A 32 3.35 4.65 -11.94
CA HIS A 32 2.33 5.67 -11.81
C HIS A 32 0.99 5.11 -12.29
N LEU A 33 0.04 4.92 -11.37
CA LEU A 33 -1.23 4.23 -11.62
C LEU A 33 -2.43 5.12 -11.29
N PRO A 34 -2.85 6.04 -12.18
CA PRO A 34 -3.93 6.97 -11.90
C PRO A 34 -5.25 6.31 -11.50
N ARG A 35 -5.57 5.15 -12.10
CA ARG A 35 -6.80 4.41 -11.79
C ARG A 35 -6.75 3.76 -10.41
N ASP A 36 -5.59 3.25 -10.00
CA ASP A 36 -5.38 2.73 -8.65
C ASP A 36 -5.42 3.87 -7.61
N LEU A 37 -4.80 5.02 -7.90
CA LEU A 37 -4.87 6.19 -7.02
C LEU A 37 -6.32 6.68 -6.81
N ARG A 38 -7.16 6.64 -7.86
CA ARG A 38 -8.60 6.92 -7.74
C ARG A 38 -9.32 5.88 -6.88
N PHE A 39 -8.97 4.60 -7.05
CA PHE A 39 -9.52 3.51 -6.24
C PHE A 39 -9.14 3.65 -4.76
N PHE A 40 -7.86 3.85 -4.47
CA PHE A 40 -7.32 4.13 -3.14
C PHE A 40 -8.01 5.35 -2.50
N ARG A 41 -8.13 6.46 -3.25
CA ARG A 41 -8.83 7.66 -2.76
C ARG A 41 -10.27 7.34 -2.41
N ARG A 42 -11.00 6.63 -3.27
CA ARG A 42 -12.41 6.28 -3.02
C ARG A 42 -12.59 5.42 -1.78
N LEU A 43 -11.69 4.47 -1.53
CA LEU A 43 -11.77 3.61 -0.35
C LEU A 43 -11.40 4.33 0.96
N THR A 44 -10.42 5.23 0.90
CA THR A 44 -9.87 5.88 2.10
C THR A 44 -10.55 7.21 2.44
N LEU A 45 -11.31 7.82 1.53
CA LEU A 45 -11.94 9.12 1.74
C LEU A 45 -12.87 9.10 2.96
N GLY A 46 -12.74 10.10 3.83
CA GLY A 46 -13.56 10.21 5.04
C GLY A 46 -13.14 9.28 6.19
N HIS A 47 -12.12 8.43 5.99
CA HIS A 47 -11.62 7.51 7.01
C HIS A 47 -10.25 7.94 7.55
N THR A 48 -9.83 7.31 8.65
CA THR A 48 -8.46 7.39 9.15
C THR A 48 -7.50 6.62 8.23
N VAL A 49 -6.38 7.28 7.92
CA VAL A 49 -5.24 6.70 7.22
C VAL A 49 -4.00 6.75 8.11
N VAL A 50 -3.34 5.61 8.28
CA VAL A 50 -2.15 5.45 9.11
C VAL A 50 -0.96 5.14 8.21
N MET A 51 0.10 5.90 8.35
CA MET A 51 1.32 5.73 7.57
C MET A 51 2.58 5.95 8.40
N GLY A 52 3.72 5.49 7.90
CA GLY A 52 5.02 5.75 8.52
C GLY A 52 5.57 7.12 8.12
N ARG A 53 6.44 7.68 8.97
CA ARG A 53 7.16 8.94 8.68
C ARG A 53 7.74 9.01 7.27
N LYS A 54 8.51 7.99 6.87
CA LYS A 54 9.17 7.97 5.53
C LYS A 54 8.16 8.02 4.38
N THR A 55 7.01 7.37 4.54
CA THR A 55 5.93 7.38 3.54
C THR A 55 5.28 8.76 3.45
N PHE A 56 5.00 9.40 4.58
CA PHE A 56 4.49 10.76 4.61
C PHE A 56 5.46 11.77 3.95
N GLU A 57 6.75 11.61 4.22
CA GLU A 57 7.80 12.46 3.63
C GLU A 57 7.92 12.26 2.11
N SER A 58 7.72 11.04 1.61
CA SER A 58 7.97 10.73 0.20
C SER A 58 6.98 11.36 -0.79
N PHE A 59 5.77 11.70 -0.34
CA PHE A 59 4.80 12.46 -1.14
C PHE A 59 4.70 13.94 -0.73
N GLY A 60 5.76 14.48 -0.11
CA GLY A 60 5.93 15.92 0.10
C GLY A 60 5.38 16.44 1.42
N LYS A 61 5.24 15.59 2.44
CA LYS A 61 4.80 15.97 3.80
C LYS A 61 3.45 16.70 3.83
N ARG A 62 2.53 16.33 2.94
CA ARG A 62 1.20 16.95 2.84
C ARG A 62 0.12 15.96 3.23
N PRO A 63 -0.73 16.24 4.23
CA PRO A 63 -1.80 15.33 4.60
C PRO A 63 -2.70 15.04 3.41
N LEU A 64 -3.17 13.81 3.34
CA LEU A 64 -4.11 13.38 2.33
C LEU A 64 -5.46 14.10 2.58
N PRO A 65 -5.99 14.89 1.64
CA PRO A 65 -7.16 15.74 1.90
C PRO A 65 -8.40 14.90 2.24
N LYS A 66 -9.26 15.46 3.11
CA LYS A 66 -10.52 14.86 3.57
C LYS A 66 -10.36 13.47 4.19
N ARG A 67 -9.26 13.27 4.92
CA ARG A 67 -8.91 12.05 5.67
C ARG A 67 -8.31 12.45 7.00
N ASN A 68 -8.55 11.65 8.03
CA ASN A 68 -7.85 11.80 9.31
C ASN A 68 -6.47 11.16 9.15
N ASN A 69 -5.41 11.98 9.06
CA ASN A 69 -4.07 11.50 8.76
C ASN A 69 -3.30 11.22 10.06
N ILE A 70 -2.79 9.99 10.19
CA ILE A 70 -1.94 9.56 11.28
C ILE A 70 -0.56 9.19 10.75
N VAL A 71 0.48 9.74 11.36
CA VAL A 71 1.88 9.40 11.08
C VAL A 71 2.50 8.67 12.27
N ILE A 72 3.10 7.51 12.01
CA ILE A 72 3.86 6.75 13.00
C ILE A 72 5.33 7.13 12.89
N SER A 73 5.90 7.56 14.02
CA SER A 73 7.32 7.92 14.15
C SER A 73 7.85 7.52 15.51
N ARG A 74 9.07 6.97 15.56
CA ARG A 74 9.77 6.71 16.84
C ARG A 74 10.41 7.97 17.42
N ASN A 75 10.60 9.01 16.61
CA ASN A 75 11.08 10.30 17.09
C ASN A 75 9.93 11.00 17.83
N LYS A 76 10.08 11.18 19.14
CA LYS A 76 9.09 11.82 20.03
C LYS A 76 8.90 13.31 19.75
N GLU A 77 9.87 13.95 19.11
CA GLU A 77 9.83 15.37 18.75
C GLU A 77 9.35 15.59 17.31
N TYR A 78 9.00 14.52 16.59
CA TYR A 78 8.58 14.63 15.20
C TYR A 78 7.20 15.28 15.08
N VAL A 79 7.12 16.36 14.31
CA VAL A 79 5.88 17.05 13.99
C VAL A 79 5.52 16.82 12.53
N ALA A 80 4.27 16.43 12.27
CA ALA A 80 3.69 16.39 10.93
C ALA A 80 2.47 17.31 10.89
N GLU A 81 2.63 18.47 10.27
CA GLU A 81 1.57 19.47 10.18
C GLU A 81 0.32 18.90 9.49
N GLY A 82 -0.85 19.12 10.10
CA GLY A 82 -2.13 18.58 9.63
C GLY A 82 -2.33 17.07 9.83
N CYS A 83 -1.41 16.41 10.56
CA CYS A 83 -1.50 15.00 10.94
C CYS A 83 -1.44 14.84 12.46
N LYS A 84 -2.02 13.75 12.98
CA LYS A 84 -1.73 13.28 14.33
C LYS A 84 -0.46 12.40 14.29
N VAL A 85 0.39 12.50 15.29
CA VAL A 85 1.60 11.68 15.40
C VAL A 85 1.44 10.70 16.56
N PHE A 86 1.74 9.43 16.30
CA PHE A 86 1.79 8.37 17.32
C PHE A 86 3.13 7.62 17.22
N HIS A 87 3.48 6.90 18.29
CA HIS A 87 4.76 6.20 18.41
C HIS A 87 4.64 4.68 18.27
N SER A 88 3.41 4.17 18.21
CA SER A 88 3.13 2.78 17.86
C SER A 88 1.82 2.66 17.08
N ILE A 89 1.68 1.57 16.32
CA ILE A 89 0.47 1.28 15.56
C ILE A 89 -0.70 0.95 16.51
N GLN A 90 -0.42 0.28 17.63
CA GLN A 90 -1.43 -0.04 18.63
C GLN A 90 -2.02 1.24 19.23
N ASP A 91 -1.18 2.20 19.61
CA ASP A 91 -1.64 3.45 20.19
C ASP A 91 -2.48 4.24 19.19
N ALA A 92 -2.07 4.26 17.92
CA ALA A 92 -2.84 4.89 16.86
C ALA A 92 -4.23 4.25 16.70
N ILE A 93 -4.33 2.91 16.70
CA ILE A 93 -5.61 2.19 16.60
C ILE A 93 -6.50 2.47 17.82
N ASN A 94 -5.93 2.45 19.03
CA ASN A 94 -6.68 2.66 20.27
C ASN A 94 -7.23 4.08 20.42
N ASN A 95 -6.61 5.07 19.77
CA ASN A 95 -7.01 6.48 19.85
C ASN A 95 -7.90 6.93 18.68
N VAL A 96 -8.34 6.00 17.83
CA VAL A 96 -9.35 6.25 16.81
C VAL A 96 -10.70 5.79 17.36
N SER A 97 -11.56 6.75 17.69
CA SER A 97 -12.92 6.49 18.18
C SER A 97 -13.96 6.85 17.11
N GLY A 98 -15.12 6.18 17.17
CA GLY A 98 -16.26 6.49 16.29
C GLY A 98 -16.10 6.12 14.81
N GLU A 99 -14.98 5.51 14.41
CA GLU A 99 -14.77 5.08 13.03
C GLU A 99 -15.05 3.60 12.83
N GLU A 100 -15.68 3.27 11.69
CA GLU A 100 -15.89 1.88 11.31
C GLU A 100 -14.60 1.21 10.79
N ARG A 101 -13.70 1.98 10.18
CA ARG A 101 -12.55 1.46 9.41
C ARG A 101 -11.33 2.36 9.52
N ILE A 102 -10.17 1.73 9.69
CA ILE A 102 -8.86 2.37 9.62
C ILE A 102 -8.08 1.75 8.46
N PHE A 103 -7.41 2.60 7.67
CA PHE A 103 -6.56 2.15 6.57
C PHE A 103 -5.07 2.32 6.91
N ILE A 104 -4.34 1.22 6.94
CA ILE A 104 -2.89 1.22 6.96
C ILE A 104 -2.39 1.35 5.52
N ILE A 105 -1.64 2.42 5.24
CA ILE A 105 -1.21 2.78 3.87
C ILE A 105 0.31 2.68 3.68
N GLY A 106 1.00 2.02 4.62
CA GLY A 106 2.42 1.67 4.53
C GLY A 106 3.36 2.66 5.21
N GLY A 107 4.67 2.59 4.98
CA GLY A 107 5.39 1.68 4.08
C GLY A 107 5.69 0.31 4.68
N GLY A 108 6.73 -0.36 4.17
CA GLY A 108 7.06 -1.76 4.49
C GLY A 108 7.11 -2.07 5.98
N GLU A 109 7.81 -1.25 6.77
CA GLU A 109 7.90 -1.44 8.23
C GLU A 109 6.52 -1.34 8.92
N ILE A 110 5.68 -0.40 8.50
CA ILE A 110 4.33 -0.21 9.03
C ILE A 110 3.44 -1.38 8.64
N TYR A 111 3.49 -1.83 7.38
CA TYR A 111 2.75 -3.02 6.96
C TYR A 111 3.15 -4.25 7.79
N THR A 112 4.45 -4.50 7.96
CA THR A 112 4.95 -5.63 8.77
C THR A 112 4.42 -5.57 10.21
N GLN A 113 4.50 -4.42 10.86
CA GLN A 113 3.98 -4.26 12.22
C GLN A 113 2.45 -4.36 12.30
N SER A 114 1.73 -3.97 11.24
CA SER A 114 0.28 -4.02 11.15
C SER A 114 -0.30 -5.41 10.91
N MET A 115 0.48 -6.39 10.44
CA MET A 115 0.01 -7.76 10.16
C MET A 115 -0.74 -8.38 11.34
N LYS A 116 -0.29 -8.13 12.58
CA LYS A 116 -0.93 -8.70 13.78
C LYS A 116 -2.28 -8.07 14.14
N PHE A 117 -2.54 -6.85 13.65
CA PHE A 117 -3.76 -6.07 13.93
C PHE A 117 -4.77 -6.10 12.78
N ALA A 118 -4.31 -6.37 11.56
CA ALA A 118 -5.14 -6.26 10.37
C ALA A 118 -6.24 -7.35 10.32
N ASP A 119 -7.44 -6.94 9.97
CA ASP A 119 -8.58 -7.82 9.68
C ASP A 119 -8.66 -8.16 8.19
N GLN A 120 -8.23 -7.21 7.35
CA GLN A 120 -8.35 -7.28 5.89
C GLN A 120 -7.09 -6.73 5.20
N ILE A 121 -6.83 -7.25 4.00
CA ILE A 121 -5.81 -6.72 3.10
C ILE A 121 -6.47 -6.48 1.73
N ILE A 122 -6.30 -5.29 1.19
CA ILE A 122 -6.70 -4.92 -0.16
C ILE A 122 -5.41 -4.69 -0.96
N LEU A 123 -5.06 -5.63 -1.83
CA LEU A 123 -3.88 -5.52 -2.68
C LEU A 123 -4.28 -5.22 -4.11
N THR A 124 -3.73 -4.13 -4.64
CA THR A 124 -3.64 -3.93 -6.09
C THR A 124 -2.41 -4.68 -6.59
N GLU A 125 -2.61 -5.81 -7.26
CA GLU A 125 -1.55 -6.60 -7.87
C GLU A 125 -1.32 -6.13 -9.30
N ILE A 126 -0.14 -5.59 -9.55
CA ILE A 126 0.31 -5.19 -10.88
C ILE A 126 0.83 -6.44 -11.58
N ILE A 127 0.45 -6.61 -12.84
CA ILE A 127 0.79 -7.76 -13.68
C ILE A 127 1.13 -7.34 -15.12
N ASP A 128 1.84 -8.21 -15.84
CA ASP A 128 2.11 -8.10 -17.28
C ASP A 128 1.31 -9.19 -17.99
N GLN A 129 0.30 -8.80 -18.78
CA GLN A 129 -0.56 -9.73 -19.51
C GLN A 129 0.21 -10.60 -20.52
N ASN A 130 1.40 -10.18 -20.96
CA ASN A 130 2.16 -10.91 -21.97
C ASN A 130 3.12 -11.95 -21.37
N LYS A 131 3.33 -11.99 -20.04
CA LYS A 131 4.41 -12.77 -19.41
C LYS A 131 4.04 -13.53 -18.13
N ASN A 132 2.82 -14.05 -18.03
CA ASN A 132 2.39 -14.90 -16.89
C ASN A 132 2.67 -14.24 -15.52
N ASP A 133 2.32 -12.95 -15.37
CA ASP A 133 2.49 -12.17 -14.14
C ASP A 133 3.95 -11.87 -13.71
N ASN A 134 4.95 -12.27 -14.50
CA ASN A 134 6.36 -12.04 -14.15
C ASN A 134 6.85 -10.63 -14.52
N LEU A 135 6.94 -9.77 -13.49
CA LEU A 135 7.38 -8.37 -13.58
C LEU A 135 8.84 -8.14 -13.18
N PHE A 136 9.62 -9.19 -12.94
CA PHE A 136 11.01 -9.07 -12.47
C PHE A 136 11.90 -8.16 -13.34
N PRO A 137 11.80 -8.18 -14.69
CA PRO A 137 12.60 -7.29 -15.52
C PRO A 137 12.21 -5.81 -15.39
N LEU A 138 11.09 -5.49 -14.75
CA LEU A 138 10.51 -4.16 -14.67
C LEU A 138 10.64 -3.56 -13.27
N PHE A 139 10.58 -4.38 -12.22
CA PHE A 139 10.56 -3.90 -10.84
C PHE A 139 11.76 -4.40 -10.03
N TYR A 140 12.53 -3.43 -9.53
CA TYR A 140 13.62 -3.61 -8.59
C TYR A 140 13.39 -2.67 -7.41
N GLY A 141 13.85 -3.07 -6.23
CA GLY A 141 13.83 -2.24 -5.03
C GLY A 141 13.95 -3.04 -3.75
N ASN A 142 13.97 -2.31 -2.64
CA ASN A 142 14.31 -2.81 -1.31
C ASN A 142 13.13 -2.79 -0.31
N VAL A 143 11.97 -2.28 -0.72
CA VAL A 143 10.78 -2.20 0.15
C VAL A 143 9.74 -3.22 -0.31
N PHE A 144 9.43 -4.17 0.58
CA PHE A 144 8.49 -5.26 0.30
C PHE A 144 7.24 -5.16 1.17
N PHE A 145 6.12 -5.63 0.63
CA PHE A 145 4.95 -5.97 1.42
C PHE A 145 5.22 -7.25 2.22
N PRO A 146 4.77 -7.37 3.47
CA PRO A 146 4.94 -8.60 4.26
C PRO A 146 4.30 -9.80 3.57
N GLU A 147 4.85 -10.98 3.82
CA GLU A 147 4.29 -12.21 3.30
C GLU A 147 2.88 -12.45 3.85
N ILE A 148 1.95 -12.81 2.96
CA ILE A 148 0.59 -13.17 3.32
C ILE A 148 0.56 -14.68 3.53
N GLY A 149 0.68 -15.09 4.79
CA GLY A 149 0.69 -16.50 5.18
C GLY A 149 -0.69 -17.17 5.11
N GLU A 150 -0.73 -18.43 5.54
CA GLU A 150 -1.92 -19.28 5.48
C GLU A 150 -3.08 -18.80 6.36
N ASP A 151 -2.84 -17.91 7.32
CA ASP A 151 -3.87 -17.28 8.15
C ASP A 151 -4.82 -16.37 7.35
N TRP A 152 -4.55 -16.15 6.07
CA TRP A 152 -5.35 -15.30 5.20
C TRP A 152 -6.08 -16.11 4.15
N LYS A 153 -7.29 -15.67 3.79
CA LYS A 153 -8.02 -16.21 2.65
C LYS A 153 -8.46 -15.10 1.70
N ILE A 154 -8.41 -15.39 0.41
CA ILE A 154 -8.96 -14.51 -0.62
C ILE A 154 -10.49 -14.56 -0.54
N VAL A 155 -11.11 -13.40 -0.34
CA VAL A 155 -12.58 -13.24 -0.35
C VAL A 155 -13.08 -12.58 -1.63
N LYS A 156 -12.18 -11.91 -2.38
CA LYS A 156 -12.48 -11.40 -3.72
C LYS A 156 -11.21 -11.47 -4.58
N PRO A 157 -11.13 -12.37 -5.57
CA PRO A 157 -9.89 -12.67 -6.31
C PRO A 157 -9.46 -11.62 -7.35
N GLY A 158 -10.17 -10.49 -7.47
CA GLY A 158 -9.90 -9.48 -8.51
C GLY A 158 -10.19 -10.00 -9.91
N LYS A 159 -11.43 -9.84 -10.39
CA LYS A 159 -11.88 -10.40 -11.68
C LYS A 159 -11.52 -9.58 -12.91
N GLN A 160 -11.09 -8.32 -12.75
CA GLN A 160 -10.92 -7.39 -13.87
C GLN A 160 -9.52 -6.80 -13.89
N LEU A 161 -8.87 -6.90 -15.05
CA LEU A 161 -7.60 -6.29 -15.35
C LEU A 161 -7.80 -4.87 -15.88
N PHE A 162 -7.06 -3.93 -15.31
CA PHE A 162 -7.12 -2.54 -15.71
C PHE A 162 -5.77 -2.08 -16.22
N LEU A 163 -5.77 -1.38 -17.35
CA LEU A 163 -4.57 -0.78 -17.91
C LEU A 163 -4.00 0.29 -16.96
N ALA A 164 -2.75 0.07 -16.57
CA ALA A 164 -1.98 0.88 -15.64
C ALA A 164 -1.25 2.04 -16.34
N SER A 165 -0.69 1.80 -17.53
CA SER A 165 -0.08 2.82 -18.39
C SER A 165 -0.01 2.35 -19.85
N ASN A 166 0.09 3.29 -20.79
CA ASN A 166 0.36 2.98 -22.19
C ASN A 166 1.85 2.86 -22.52
N LYS A 167 2.77 3.46 -21.73
CA LYS A 167 4.21 3.54 -22.03
C LYS A 167 5.01 3.78 -20.74
N PHE A 168 5.92 2.87 -20.40
CA PHE A 168 6.95 3.13 -19.39
C PHE A 168 8.28 3.41 -20.12
N PRO A 169 8.91 4.58 -19.94
CA PRO A 169 10.34 4.70 -20.21
C PRO A 169 11.06 3.92 -19.10
N ILE A 170 11.51 2.71 -19.44
CA ILE A 170 12.40 1.95 -18.55
C ILE A 170 13.77 2.59 -18.68
N THR A 171 14.14 3.42 -17.71
CA THR A 171 15.50 3.95 -17.60
C THR A 171 16.39 2.92 -16.92
N GLN A 172 17.12 2.13 -17.70
CA GLN A 172 18.48 1.74 -17.33
C GLN A 172 19.37 1.60 -18.58
N LYS A 173 20.57 2.19 -18.47
CA LYS A 173 21.77 1.96 -19.30
C LYS A 173 21.52 1.29 -20.66
N LYS A 174 21.23 2.09 -21.69
CA LYS A 174 21.41 1.74 -23.12
C LYS A 174 20.70 0.46 -23.61
N GLN A 175 19.62 -0.01 -22.98
CA GLN A 175 18.72 -0.98 -23.63
C GLN A 175 17.30 -0.39 -23.71
N LYS A 176 16.86 -0.12 -24.93
CA LYS A 176 15.46 0.16 -25.27
C LYS A 176 14.65 -1.10 -24.97
N VAL A 177 14.14 -1.22 -23.76
CA VAL A 177 13.12 -2.24 -23.45
C VAL A 177 11.79 -1.71 -24.01
N ALA A 178 11.13 -2.54 -24.83
CA ALA A 178 9.90 -2.21 -25.52
C ALA A 178 8.82 -1.64 -24.57
N GLU A 179 7.96 -0.76 -25.09
CA GLU A 179 6.78 -0.24 -24.39
C GLU A 179 5.94 -1.43 -23.90
N ARG A 180 5.79 -1.56 -22.57
CA ARG A 180 4.93 -2.58 -21.96
C ARG A 180 3.72 -1.93 -21.33
N ALA A 181 2.55 -2.36 -21.76
CA ALA A 181 1.30 -2.10 -21.06
C ALA A 181 1.29 -2.90 -19.76
N LEU A 182 1.23 -2.22 -18.62
CA LEU A 182 0.97 -2.88 -17.34
C LEU A 182 -0.52 -3.00 -17.11
N TYR A 183 -0.91 -4.04 -16.39
CA TYR A 183 -2.27 -4.23 -15.93
C TYR A 183 -2.28 -4.37 -14.41
N PHE A 184 -3.45 -4.23 -13.79
CA PHE A 184 -3.60 -4.59 -12.40
C PHE A 184 -4.97 -5.20 -12.11
N ARG A 185 -5.02 -6.05 -11.08
CA ARG A 185 -6.26 -6.52 -10.43
C ARG A 185 -6.25 -6.11 -8.96
N VAL A 186 -7.42 -6.10 -8.34
CA VAL A 186 -7.55 -5.84 -6.90
C VAL A 186 -8.02 -7.10 -6.18
N VAL A 187 -7.18 -7.62 -5.30
CA VAL A 187 -7.44 -8.83 -4.50
C VAL A 187 -7.75 -8.43 -3.07
N TRP A 188 -8.79 -9.03 -2.50
CA TRP A 188 -9.22 -8.78 -1.12
C TRP A 188 -8.97 -10.04 -0.31
N TYR A 189 -8.23 -9.88 0.78
CA TYR A 189 -7.96 -10.90 1.77
C TYR A 189 -8.72 -10.57 3.06
N LYS A 190 -9.13 -11.63 3.75
CA LYS A 190 -9.65 -11.54 5.11
C LYS A 190 -8.90 -12.56 5.97
N ARG A 191 -8.62 -12.18 7.21
CA ARG A 191 -8.02 -13.11 8.18
C ARG A 191 -8.98 -14.28 8.42
N LYS A 192 -8.45 -15.51 8.45
CA LYS A 192 -9.17 -16.69 8.91
C LYS A 192 -9.46 -16.48 10.40
N LYS A 193 -10.69 -16.83 10.80
CA LYS A 193 -11.06 -16.85 12.22
C LYS A 193 -10.54 -18.12 12.85
#